data_AF-A0A9C7VYQ7-F1
#
_entry.id   AF-A0A9C7VYQ7-F1
#
_cell.length_a   1.000
_cell.length_b   1.000
_cell.length_c   1.000
_cell.angle_alpha   90.00
_cell.angle_beta   90.00
_cell.angle_gamma   90.00
#
_symmetry.space_group_name_H-M   'P 1'
#
loop_
_entity.id
_entity.type
_entity.pdbx_description
1 polymer ?
#
loop_
_entity_poly.entity_id
_entity_poly.type
_entity_poly.pdbx_seq_one_letter_code
_entity_poly.pdbx_strand_id
1 'polypeptide(L)' 'MDIKILGTGCCNCLRLEVLVLEVLDELRVRGATVEKVADERTMSYFLVGDSPPGLVINGELVSAGRVP' A
#
# COMPACT_ATOMS: atom_id res chain seq x y z
N MET A 1 4.25 -10.72 7.27
CA MET A 1 4.26 -9.24 7.21
C MET A 1 3.19 -8.85 6.23
N ASP A 2 2.11 -8.24 6.71
CA ASP A 2 0.93 -7.99 5.89
C ASP A 2 0.98 -6.58 5.35
N ILE A 3 1.16 -6.44 4.04
CA ILE A 3 1.25 -5.15 3.37
C ILE A 3 0.01 -4.98 2.53
N LYS A 4 -0.72 -3.90 2.80
CA LYS A 4 -1.90 -3.52 2.01
C LYS A 4 -1.64 -2.21 1.31
N ILE A 5 -1.85 -2.21 0.00
CA ILE A 5 -1.72 -1.04 -0.85
C ILE A 5 -3.12 -0.55 -1.15
N LEU A 6 -3.45 0.62 -0.59
CA LEU A 6 -4.74 1.28 -0.75
C LEU A 6 -4.66 2.18 -2.00
N GLY A 7 -5.38 1.82 -3.05
CA GLY A 7 -5.40 2.63 -4.26
C GLY A 7 -6.20 2.05 -5.40
N THR A 8 -6.87 2.93 -6.13
CA THR A 8 -7.76 2.62 -7.26
C THR A 8 -7.01 2.37 -8.58
N GLY A 9 -5.68 2.19 -8.56
CA GLY A 9 -4.88 1.87 -9.75
C GLY A 9 -4.27 3.07 -10.48
N CYS A 10 -4.19 4.22 -9.82
CA CYS A 10 -3.47 5.40 -10.31
C CYS A 10 -1.96 5.13 -10.60
N CYS A 11 -1.29 5.96 -11.40
CA CYS A 11 0.15 5.79 -11.69
C CYS A 11 1.03 5.74 -10.42
N ASN A 12 0.68 6.55 -9.41
CA ASN A 12 1.38 6.57 -8.12
C ASN A 12 1.15 5.28 -7.32
N CYS A 13 -0.04 4.70 -7.43
CA CYS A 13 -0.44 3.45 -6.79
C CYS A 13 0.39 2.27 -7.33
N LEU A 14 0.57 2.23 -8.65
CA LEU A 14 1.46 1.26 -9.33
C LEU A 14 2.92 1.45 -8.93
N ARG A 15 3.40 2.70 -8.86
CA ARG A 15 4.77 2.99 -8.45
C ARG A 15 5.06 2.52 -7.02
N LEU A 16 4.12 2.74 -6.10
CA LEU A 16 4.23 2.27 -4.73
C LEU A 16 4.30 0.73 -4.65
N GLU A 17 3.50 0.03 -5.46
CA GLU A 17 3.51 -1.43 -5.55
C GLU A 17 4.86 -1.98 -6.00
N VAL A 18 5.46 -1.39 -7.03
CA VAL A 18 6.80 -1.77 -7.50
C VAL A 18 7.84 -1.53 -6.42
N LEU A 19 7.84 -0.35 -5.78
CA LEU A 19 8.78 -0.02 -4.70
C LEU A 19 8.67 -0.99 -3.52
N VAL A 20 7.45 -1.34 -3.11
CA VAL A 20 7.22 -2.31 -2.05
C VAL A 20 7.81 -3.67 -2.43
N LEU A 21 7.58 -4.14 -3.66
CA LEU A 21 8.13 -5.41 -4.13
C LEU A 21 9.67 -5.40 -4.19
N GLU A 22 10.26 -4.31 -4.67
CA GLU A 22 11.73 -4.13 -4.70
C GLU A 22 12.32 -4.18 -3.29
N VAL A 23 11.75 -3.42 -2.35
CA VAL A 23 12.21 -3.39 -0.94
C VAL A 23 12.05 -4.75 -0.28
N LEU A 24 10.96 -5.48 -0.56
CA LEU A 24 10.76 -6.83 -0.05
C LEU A 24 11.82 -7.82 -0.56
N ASP A 25 12.22 -7.70 -1.82
CA ASP A 25 13.27 -8.52 -2.42
C ASP A 25 14.65 -8.17 -1.84
N GLU A 26 14.96 -6.87 -1.72
CA GLU A 26 16.20 -6.38 -1.09
C GLU A 26 16.34 -6.85 0.36
N LEU A 27 15.26 -6.77 1.14
CA LEU A 27 15.21 -7.22 2.53
C LEU A 27 15.08 -8.75 2.66
N ARG A 28 14.96 -9.49 1.54
CA ARG A 28 14.77 -10.95 1.48
C ARG A 28 13.61 -11.45 2.35
N VAL A 29 12.54 -10.67 2.44
CA VAL A 29 11.37 -10.98 3.27
C VAL A 29 10.46 -11.94 2.50
N ARG A 30 10.67 -13.25 2.69
CA ARG A 30 9.89 -14.30 1.99
C ARG A 30 8.50 -14.55 2.58
N GLY A 31 8.14 -13.88 3.68
CA GLY A 31 6.87 -14.04 4.39
C GLY A 31 6.00 -12.78 4.37
N ALA A 32 6.21 -11.89 3.39
CA ALA A 32 5.36 -10.73 3.21
C ALA A 32 4.21 -11.06 2.25
N THR A 33 3.01 -10.65 2.64
CA THR A 33 1.79 -10.76 1.82
C THR A 33 1.47 -9.36 1.32
N VAL A 34 1.48 -9.13 0.02
CA VAL A 34 1.10 -7.85 -0.58
C VAL A 34 -0.30 -7.98 -1.15
N GLU A 35 -1.24 -7.22 -0.61
CA GLU A 35 -2.64 -7.18 -1.04
C GLU A 35 -2.99 -5.78 -1.54
N LYS A 36 -3.61 -5.70 -2.72
CA LYS A 36 -4.09 -4.43 -3.28
C LYS A 36 -5.56 -4.25 -2.95
N VAL A 37 -5.85 -3.19 -2.21
CA VAL A 37 -7.21 -2.81 -1.82
C VAL A 37 -7.61 -1.62 -2.67
N ALA A 38 -8.47 -1.86 -3.66
CA ALA A 38 -9.08 -0.84 -4.49
C ALA A 38 -10.51 -0.49 -4.06
N ASP A 39 -11.00 -1.11 -3.00
CA ASP A 39 -12.36 -0.92 -2.48
C ASP A 39 -12.44 0.37 -1.65
N GLU A 40 -13.27 1.31 -2.09
CA GLU A 40 -13.40 2.63 -1.45
C GLU A 40 -13.85 2.53 0.02
N ARG A 41 -14.73 1.57 0.34
CA ARG A 41 -15.19 1.33 1.70
C ARG A 41 -14.03 0.88 2.59
N THR A 42 -13.22 -0.07 2.13
CA THR A 42 -12.04 -0.55 2.87
C THR A 42 -10.98 0.54 2.97
N MET A 43 -10.77 1.33 1.92
CA MET A 43 -9.86 2.47 1.94
C MET A 43 -10.30 3.51 2.97
N SER A 44 -11.60 3.83 3.07
CA SER A 44 -12.11 4.79 4.05
C SER A 44 -11.89 4.37 5.52
N TYR A 45 -11.68 3.06 5.76
CA TYR A 45 -11.38 2.53 7.09
C TYR A 45 -9.95 2.87 7.55
N PHE A 46 -9.03 3.03 6.60
CA PHE A 46 -7.61 3.29 6.86
C PHE A 46 -7.20 4.71 6.48
N LEU A 47 -7.84 5.33 5.48
CA LEU A 47 -7.56 6.65 4.95
C LEU A 47 -8.80 7.53 5.07
N VAL A 48 -8.64 8.71 5.66
CA VAL A 48 -9.69 9.74 5.68
C VAL A 48 -9.42 10.73 4.55
N GLY A 49 -10.02 10.52 3.38
CA GLY A 49 -10.04 11.48 2.27
C GLY A 49 -9.48 11.00 0.92
N ASP A 50 -9.76 11.79 -0.14
CA ASP A 50 -9.42 11.61 -1.57
C ASP A 50 -7.91 11.64 -1.90
N SER A 51 -7.09 10.89 -1.17
CA SER A 51 -5.64 10.87 -1.41
C SER A 51 -5.05 9.45 -1.40
N PRO A 52 -5.47 8.57 -2.33
CA PRO A 52 -4.62 7.46 -2.73
C PRO A 52 -3.32 7.98 -3.36
N PRO A 53 -2.19 7.26 -3.22
CA PRO A 53 -2.07 5.93 -2.63
C PRO A 53 -1.83 5.95 -1.11
N GLY A 54 -2.28 4.88 -0.43
CA GLY A 54 -1.91 4.59 0.96
C GLY A 54 -1.17 3.28 1.11
N LEU A 55 -0.24 3.24 2.05
CA LEU A 55 0.54 2.05 2.41
C LEU A 55 0.19 1.67 3.85
N VAL A 56 -0.28 0.44 4.04
CA VAL A 56 -0.55 -0.15 5.35
C VAL A 56 0.38 -1.34 5.55
N ILE A 57 1.07 -1.40 6.68
CA ILE A 57 1.97 -2.49 7.05
C ILE A 57 1.53 -3.04 8.41
N ASN A 58 1.30 -4.35 8.48
CA ASN A 58 0.81 -5.06 9.67
C ASN A 58 -0.45 -4.43 10.29
N GLY A 59 -1.33 -3.86 9.46
CA GLY A 59 -2.57 -3.21 9.89
C GLY A 59 -2.41 -1.73 10.30
N GLU A 60 -1.20 -1.17 10.25
CA GLU A 60 -0.94 0.23 10.55
C GLU A 60 -0.70 1.04 9.28
N LEU A 61 -1.35 2.20 9.15
CA LEU A 61 -1.15 3.12 8.03
C LEU A 61 0.19 3.85 8.19
N VAL A 62 1.15 3.52 7.34
CA VAL A 62 2.50 4.12 7.37
C VAL A 62 2.65 5.29 6.40
N SER A 63 1.89 5.32 5.31
CA SER A 63 1.90 6.43 4.35
C SER A 63 0.53 6.63 3.72
N ALA A 64 0.21 7.90 3.43
CA ALA A 64 -1.04 8.33 2.81
C ALA A 64 -0.78 9.52 1.89
N GLY A 65 -1.38 9.50 0.69
CA GLY A 65 -1.36 10.62 -0.26
C GLY A 65 -0.02 10.88 -0.97
N ARG A 66 1.06 10.18 -0.60
CA ARG A 66 2.36 10.29 -1.25
C ARG A 66 3.05 8.93 -1.36
N VAL A 67 3.78 8.74 -2.45
CA VAL A 67 4.72 7.62 -2.58
C VAL A 67 5.97 7.97 -1.76
N PRO A 68 6.37 7.14 -0.78
CA PRO A 68 7.61 7.31 -0.04
C PRO A 68 8.85 7.20 -0.92
#